data_AF-A0A810Q7M1-F1
#
_entry.id   AF-A0A810Q7M1-F1
#
_cell.length_a   1.000
_cell.length_b   1.000
_cell.length_c   1.000
_cell.angle_alpha   90.00
_cell.angle_beta   90.00
_cell.angle_gamma   90.00
#
_symmetry.space_group_name_H-M   'P 1'
#
loop_
_entity.id
_entity.type
_entity.pdbx_description
1 polymer ?
#
loop_
_entity_poly.entity_id
_entity_poly.type
_entity_poly.pdbx_seq_one_letter_code
_entity_poly.pdbx_strand_id
1 'polypeptide(L)' 'MSFFENTRKPVGLGGKIMVAMMNVGHSAVARWGLQFLNAAPDAKVLDCGCGGGANIKRLLKKCPEGRVPSHRETN' A
#
# COMPACT_ATOMS: atom_id res chain seq x y z
N MET A 1 -22.75 -10.42 -2.24
CA MET A 1 -21.71 -9.65 -1.54
C MET A 1 -21.97 -8.17 -1.75
N SER A 2 -22.00 -7.40 -0.67
CA SER A 2 -22.10 -5.93 -0.72
C SER A 2 -20.80 -5.35 -1.25
N PHE A 3 -20.88 -4.26 -2.02
CA PHE A 3 -19.70 -3.59 -2.59
C PHE A 3 -18.63 -3.28 -1.53
N PHE A 4 -19.06 -2.86 -0.34
CA PHE A 4 -18.18 -2.48 0.78
C PHE A 4 -17.44 -3.67 1.43
N GLU A 5 -17.87 -4.91 1.24
CA GLU A 5 -17.12 -6.08 1.75
C GLU A 5 -15.74 -6.21 1.08
N ASN A 6 -15.57 -5.63 -0.11
CA ASN A 6 -14.28 -5.56 -0.80
C ASN A 6 -13.23 -4.70 -0.07
N THR A 7 -13.62 -3.87 0.92
CA THR A 7 -12.66 -3.14 1.76
C THR A 7 -11.77 -4.09 2.57
N ARG A 8 -12.30 -5.25 2.97
CA ARG A 8 -11.58 -6.29 3.72
C ARG A 8 -10.76 -7.20 2.81
N LYS A 9 -11.40 -7.77 1.78
CA LYS A 9 -10.75 -8.68 0.81
C LYS A 9 -11.25 -8.36 -0.60
N PRO A 10 -10.56 -7.48 -1.34
CA PRO A 10 -11.01 -7.06 -2.66
C PRO A 10 -10.91 -8.21 -3.66
N VAL A 11 -12.03 -8.58 -4.29
CA VAL A 11 -12.13 -9.66 -5.27
C VAL A 11 -12.92 -9.22 -6.52
N GLY A 12 -12.61 -9.83 -7.67
CA GLY A 12 -13.29 -9.54 -8.93
C GLY A 12 -13.18 -8.07 -9.38
N LEU A 13 -14.12 -7.63 -10.22
CA LEU A 13 -14.13 -6.26 -10.76
C LEU A 13 -14.44 -5.21 -9.68
N GLY A 14 -15.42 -5.48 -8.81
CA GLY A 14 -15.77 -4.59 -7.70
C GLY A 14 -14.60 -4.35 -6.73
N GLY A 15 -13.83 -5.40 -6.43
CA GLY A 15 -12.61 -5.28 -5.63
C GLY A 15 -11.53 -4.44 -6.29
N LYS A 16 -11.33 -4.55 -7.61
CA LYS A 16 -10.38 -3.68 -8.34
C LYS A 16 -10.78 -2.20 -8.25
N ILE A 17 -12.08 -1.91 -8.41
CA ILE A 17 -12.61 -0.53 -8.26
C ILE A 17 -12.40 -0.04 -6.82
N MET A 18 -12.75 -0.85 -5.82
CA MET A 18 -12.55 -0.53 -4.40
C MET A 18 -11.09 -0.20 -4.08
N VAL A 19 -10.14 -1.03 -4.53
CA VAL A 19 -8.70 -0.80 -4.29
C VAL A 19 -8.22 0.49 -4.96
N ALA A 20 -8.71 0.81 -6.17
CA ALA A 20 -8.38 2.06 -6.83
C ALA A 20 -8.89 3.27 -6.03
N MET A 21 -10.13 3.23 -5.55
CA MET A 21 -10.69 4.28 -4.69
C MET A 21 -9.91 4.43 -3.38
N MET A 22 -9.58 3.32 -2.71
CA MET A 22 -8.78 3.34 -1.48
C MET A 22 -7.37 3.91 -1.70
N ASN A 23 -6.72 3.55 -2.81
CA ASN A 23 -5.40 4.10 -3.17
C ASN A 23 -5.43 5.63 -3.35
N VAL A 24 -6.54 6.18 -3.86
CA VAL A 24 -6.73 7.62 -4.02
C VAL A 24 -7.07 8.26 -2.68
N GLY A 25 -8.09 7.74 -1.98
CA GLY A 25 -8.58 8.28 -0.71
C GLY A 25 -7.53 8.31 0.40
N HIS A 26 -6.66 7.28 0.48
CA HIS A 26 -5.59 7.23 1.47
C HIS A 26 -4.30 7.93 1.05
N SER A 27 -4.22 8.48 -0.17
CA SER A 27 -2.96 9.00 -0.69
C SER A 27 -2.39 10.19 0.09
N ALA A 28 -3.26 11.06 0.62
CA ALA A 28 -2.87 12.24 1.38
C ALA A 28 -2.28 11.84 2.75
N VAL A 29 -2.99 11.01 3.51
CA VAL A 29 -2.53 10.52 4.82
C VAL A 29 -1.26 9.67 4.69
N ALA A 30 -1.17 8.82 3.67
CA ALA A 30 0.04 8.02 3.43
C ALA A 30 1.24 8.91 3.10
N ARG A 31 1.05 9.96 2.29
CA ARG A 31 2.13 10.91 1.98
C ARG A 31 2.58 11.65 3.23
N TRP A 32 1.64 12.15 4.03
CA TRP A 32 1.91 12.83 5.28
C TRP A 32 2.73 11.94 6.24
N GLY A 33 2.29 10.70 6.49
CA GLY A 33 3.02 9.78 7.36
C GLY A 33 4.43 9.45 6.86
N LEU A 34 4.60 9.23 5.55
CA LEU A 34 5.90 8.91 4.93
C LEU A 34 6.89 10.09 4.95
N GLN A 35 6.46 11.34 5.19
CA GLN A 35 7.37 12.47 5.34
C GLN A 35 8.24 12.34 6.59
N PHE A 36 7.71 11.72 7.65
CA PHE A 36 8.43 11.51 8.91
C PHE A 36 9.32 10.26 8.91
N LEU A 37 9.15 9.39 7.90
CA LEU A 37 10.00 8.21 7.76
C LEU A 37 11.35 8.59 7.14
N ASN A 38 12.39 8.61 7.99
CA ASN A 38 13.78 8.77 7.59
C ASN A 38 14.41 7.38 7.31
N ALA A 39 14.20 6.87 6.10
CA ALA A 39 14.75 5.60 5.66
C ALA A 39 16.06 5.81 4.89
N ALA A 40 17.07 5.00 5.19
CA ALA A 40 18.31 4.97 4.43
C ALA A 40 18.06 4.46 2.99
N PRO A 41 18.89 4.85 2.00
CA PRO A 41 18.70 4.42 0.61
C PRO A 41 18.68 2.90 0.39
N ASP A 42 19.37 2.16 1.26
CA ASP A 42 19.53 0.70 1.26
C ASP A 42 18.62 -0.01 2.29
N ALA A 43 17.74 0.74 2.96
CA ALA A 43 16.90 0.20 4.03
C ALA A 43 16.00 -0.94 3.55
N LYS A 44 15.80 -1.92 4.43
CA LYS A 44 14.81 -2.99 4.25
C LYS A 44 13.50 -2.56 4.92
N VAL A 45 12.43 -2.39 4.16
CA VAL A 45 11.15 -1.86 4.67
C VAL A 45 10.03 -2.86 4.39
N LEU A 46 9.32 -3.31 5.42
CA LEU A 46 8.15 -4.19 5.25
C LEU A 46 6.86 -3.36 5.15
N ASP A 47 6.11 -3.53 4.05
CA ASP A 47 4.75 -2.97 3.93
C ASP A 47 3.72 -4.01 4.39
N CYS A 48 3.21 -3.85 5.63
CA CYS A 48 2.16 -4.67 6.21
C CYS A 48 0.79 -4.15 5.77
N GLY A 49 0.05 -4.92 4.97
CA GLY A 49 -1.25 -4.50 4.46
C GLY A 49 -1.13 -3.68 3.18
N CYS A 50 -0.26 -4.12 2.25
CA CYS A 50 0.07 -3.32 1.07
C CYS A 50 -1.13 -3.01 0.15
N GLY A 51 -2.24 -3.73 0.30
CA GLY A 51 -3.48 -3.52 -0.46
C GLY A 51 -3.20 -3.45 -1.97
N GLY A 52 -3.40 -2.28 -2.55
CA GLY A 52 -3.13 -1.98 -3.97
C GLY A 52 -1.67 -1.65 -4.34
N GLY A 53 -0.71 -1.73 -3.42
CA GLY A 53 0.72 -1.52 -3.66
C GLY A 53 1.17 -0.06 -3.77
N ALA A 54 0.29 0.90 -3.45
CA ALA A 54 0.58 2.32 -3.61
C ALA A 54 1.70 2.81 -2.68
N ASN A 55 1.80 2.26 -1.46
CA ASN A 55 2.85 2.63 -0.50
C ASN A 55 4.20 2.01 -0.86
N ILE A 56 4.25 0.74 -1.27
CA ILE A 56 5.45 0.10 -1.82
C ILE A 56 6.12 0.98 -2.88
N LYS A 57 5.35 1.48 -3.87
CA LYS A 57 5.90 2.33 -4.94
C LYS A 57 6.55 3.61 -4.40
N ARG A 58 6.06 4.14 -3.28
CA ARG A 58 6.63 5.34 -2.63
C ARG A 58 7.86 4.98 -1.80
N LEU A 59 7.84 3.86 -1.10
CA LEU A 59 8.95 3.35 -0.31
C LEU A 59 10.16 3.00 -1.18
N LEU A 60 9.94 2.35 -2.34
CA LEU A 60 11.00 2.06 -3.31
C LEU A 60 11.66 3.32 -3.89
N LYS A 61 10.93 4.44 -3.96
CA LYS A 61 11.53 5.72 -4.36
C LYS A 61 12.39 6.35 -3.26
N LYS A 62 12.08 6.09 -2.00
CA LYS A 62 12.87 6.55 -0.85
C LYS A 62 14.10 5.67 -0.61
N CYS A 63 13.98 4.37 -0.88
CA CYS A 63 15.04 3.38 -0.68
C CYS A 63 15.41 2.74 -2.04
N PRO A 64 16.10 3.47 -2.94
CA PRO A 64 16.38 2.99 -4.30
C PRO A 64 17.28 1.75 -4.35
N GLU A 65 18.11 1.54 -3.33
CA GLU A 65 19.01 0.37 -3.18
C GLU A 65 18.45 -0.66 -2.20
N GLY A 66 17.36 -0.32 -1.53
CA GLY A 66 16.70 -1.13 -0.52
C GLY A 66 15.79 -2.20 -1.09
N ARG A 67 15.22 -3.01 -0.19
CA ARG A 67 14.18 -3.99 -0.53
C ARG A 67 12.92 -3.68 0.24
N VAL A 68 11.79 -3.69 -0.46
CA VAL A 68 10.47 -3.45 0.13
C VAL A 68 9.58 -4.68 -0.02
N PRO A 69 9.75 -5.73 0.81
CA PRO A 69 8.81 -6.85 0.82
C PRO A 69 7.41 -6.38 1.20
N SER A 70 6.40 -7.04 0.64
CA SER A 70 5.00 -6.77 0.95
C SER A 70 4.35 -7.99 1.57
N HIS A 71 3.64 -7.79 2.66
CA HIS A 71 2.78 -8.83 3.23
C HIS A 71 1.32 -8.48 2.94
N ARG A 72 0.62 -9.43 2.29
CA ARG A 72 -0.83 -9.43 2.17
C ARG A 72 -1.35 -10.60 2.98
N GLU A 73 -2.29 -10.33 3.87
CA GLU A 73 -3.01 -11.37 4.57
C GLU A 73 -3.95 -12.07 3.58
N THR A 74 -3.55 -13.25 3.11
CA THR A 74 -4.36 -14.12 2.26
C THR A 74 -4.86 -15.27 3.14
N ASN A 75 -6.07 -15.14 3.69
CA ASN A 75 -6.87 -16.31 4.08
C ASN A 75 -7.54 -16.93 2.86
#